data_AF-A0AAU2QPY5-F1
#
_entry.id   AF-A0AAU2QPY5-F1
#
_cell.length_a   1.000
_cell.length_b   1.000
_cell.length_c   1.000
_cell.angle_alpha   90.00
_cell.angle_beta   90.00
_cell.angle_gamma   90.00
#
_symmetry.space_group_name_H-M   'P 1'
#
loop_
_entity.id
_entity.type
_entity.pdbx_description
1 polymer ?
#
loop_
_entity_poly.entity_id
_entity_poly.type
_entity_poly.pdbx_seq_one_letter_code
_entity_poly.pdbx_strand_id
1 'polypeptide(L)'
;MTGGRGSGAEIQAWLDDVWSRTEAAVVVRGGDDGGPLARREILAEFYDDEALAELRRLTTTGVFQDDICRCHGSVTVALLDATGAFIGSGSHHGGTDISWERARFRNNLEVADPQGLLDFLDRHGVHG
;
A
#
# COMPACT_ATOMS: atom_id res chain seq x y z
N MET A 1 18.67 10.81 -10.41
CA MET A 1 18.37 11.78 -9.33
C MET A 1 18.35 11.00 -8.03
N THR A 2 19.27 11.28 -7.11
CA THR A 2 19.23 10.70 -5.76
C THR A 2 18.16 11.44 -4.97
N GLY A 3 16.89 11.03 -5.14
CA GLY A 3 15.78 11.54 -4.35
C GLY A 3 16.02 11.26 -2.87
N GLY A 4 15.92 12.31 -2.05
CA GLY A 4 15.97 12.19 -0.59
C GLY A 4 14.80 11.34 -0.07
N ARG A 5 14.92 10.85 1.17
CA ARG A 5 13.83 10.14 1.84
C ARG A 5 12.66 11.11 2.07
N GLY A 6 11.45 10.68 1.76
CA GLY A 6 10.23 11.43 2.05
C GLY A 6 9.99 11.45 3.56
N SER A 7 9.70 12.63 4.11
CA SER A 7 9.36 12.75 5.52
C SER A 7 7.98 12.12 5.79
N GLY A 8 7.75 11.63 7.02
CA GLY A 8 6.45 11.05 7.37
C GLY A 8 5.28 12.01 7.15
N ALA A 9 5.47 13.32 7.39
CA ALA A 9 4.44 14.34 7.15
C ALA A 9 4.15 14.55 5.65
N GLU A 10 5.17 14.52 4.80
CA GLU A 10 5.00 14.59 3.34
C GLU A 10 4.24 13.37 2.81
N ILE A 11 4.62 12.18 3.27
CA ILE A 11 3.98 10.93 2.85
C ILE A 11 2.53 10.91 3.34
N GLN A 12 2.26 11.34 4.57
CA GLN A 12 0.90 11.42 5.11
C GLN A 12 0.02 12.38 4.31
N ALA A 13 0.52 13.59 3.99
CA ALA A 13 -0.24 14.54 3.18
C ALA A 13 -0.53 14.00 1.77
N TRP A 14 0.43 13.27 1.17
CA TRP A 14 0.21 12.59 -0.10
C TRP A 14 -0.80 11.44 0.02
N LEU A 15 -0.76 10.65 1.10
CA LEU A 15 -1.73 9.59 1.36
C LEU A 15 -3.14 10.17 1.51
N ASP A 16 -3.31 11.26 2.23
CA ASP A 16 -4.61 11.91 2.40
C ASP A 16 -5.17 12.41 1.06
N ASP A 17 -4.34 12.98 0.19
CA ASP A 17 -4.73 13.39 -1.16
C ASP A 17 -5.10 12.19 -2.05
N VAL A 18 -4.27 11.15 -2.11
CA VAL A 18 -4.51 10.00 -2.98
C VAL A 18 -5.75 9.23 -2.52
N TRP A 19 -5.89 8.96 -1.22
CA TRP A 19 -7.07 8.30 -0.67
C TRP A 19 -8.35 9.12 -0.82
N SER A 20 -8.27 10.45 -0.91
CA SER A 20 -9.45 11.28 -1.22
C SER A 20 -9.99 11.11 -2.63
N ARG A 21 -9.18 10.51 -3.53
CA ARG A 21 -9.51 10.27 -4.94
C ARG A 21 -9.63 8.78 -5.28
N THR A 22 -9.38 7.90 -4.32
CA THR A 22 -9.47 6.45 -4.49
C THR A 22 -10.94 6.03 -4.54
N GLU A 23 -11.31 5.36 -5.62
CA GLU A 23 -12.64 4.75 -5.81
C GLU A 23 -12.57 3.22 -5.84
N ALA A 24 -11.37 2.65 -6.05
CA ALA A 24 -11.14 1.23 -5.94
C ALA A 24 -9.70 0.93 -5.51
N ALA A 25 -9.50 -0.24 -4.92
CA ALA A 25 -8.18 -0.77 -4.64
C ALA A 25 -8.07 -2.21 -5.13
N VAL A 26 -6.89 -2.59 -5.59
CA VAL A 26 -6.57 -3.98 -5.96
C VAL A 26 -5.35 -4.44 -5.19
N VAL A 27 -5.38 -5.66 -4.69
CA VAL A 27 -4.20 -6.31 -4.12
C VAL A 27 -3.66 -7.28 -5.15
N VAL A 28 -2.41 -7.09 -5.53
CA VAL A 28 -1.72 -7.94 -6.51
C VAL A 28 -0.60 -8.73 -5.86
N ARG A 29 -0.31 -9.92 -6.41
CA ARG A 29 0.79 -10.77 -5.95
C ARG A 29 2.15 -10.11 -6.20
N GLY A 30 3.02 -10.17 -5.21
CA GLY A 30 4.38 -9.64 -5.25
C GLY A 30 4.46 -8.18 -4.83
N GLY A 31 5.60 -7.80 -4.23
CA GLY A 31 5.92 -6.42 -3.86
C GLY A 31 6.83 -5.72 -4.89
N ASP A 32 7.72 -4.83 -4.47
CA ASP A 32 8.61 -4.02 -5.31
C ASP A 32 9.79 -4.82 -5.90
N ASP A 33 9.51 -5.69 -6.88
CA ASP A 33 10.51 -6.42 -7.68
C ASP A 33 10.94 -5.72 -8.98
N GLY A 34 10.37 -4.54 -9.28
CA GLY A 34 10.65 -3.76 -10.48
C GLY A 34 9.85 -4.19 -11.73
N GLY A 35 8.97 -5.19 -11.62
CA GLY A 35 8.04 -5.60 -12.67
C GLY A 35 6.77 -4.73 -12.73
N PRO A 36 6.07 -4.69 -13.88
CA PRO A 36 4.87 -3.88 -14.04
C PRO A 36 3.68 -4.45 -13.24
N LEU A 37 3.02 -3.63 -12.42
CA LEU A 37 1.85 -4.01 -11.63
C LEU A 37 0.73 -4.62 -12.50
N ALA A 38 0.48 -4.06 -13.68
CA ALA A 38 -0.58 -4.50 -14.59
C ALA A 38 -0.44 -5.94 -15.13
N ARG A 39 0.70 -6.61 -14.91
CA ARG A 39 0.92 -8.01 -15.31
C ARG A 39 0.86 -8.99 -14.14
N ARG A 40 0.66 -8.49 -12.92
CA ARG A 40 0.63 -9.31 -11.71
C ARG A 40 -0.75 -9.90 -11.53
N GLU A 41 -0.79 -11.08 -10.93
CA GLU A 41 -2.04 -11.73 -10.52
C GLU A 41 -2.76 -10.85 -9.51
N ILE A 42 -4.03 -10.54 -9.77
CA ILE A 42 -4.92 -9.89 -8.82
C ILE A 42 -5.40 -10.94 -7.82
N LEU A 43 -5.20 -10.67 -6.54
CA LEU A 43 -5.61 -11.54 -5.43
C LEU A 43 -6.92 -11.09 -4.81
N ALA A 44 -7.17 -9.77 -4.76
CA ALA A 44 -8.42 -9.19 -4.28
C ALA A 44 -8.68 -7.83 -4.92
N GLU A 45 -9.95 -7.45 -4.96
CA GLU A 45 -10.43 -6.16 -5.47
C GLU A 45 -11.44 -5.59 -4.47
N PHE A 46 -11.38 -4.28 -4.24
CA PHE A 46 -12.21 -3.55 -3.28
C PHE A 46 -12.88 -2.39 -3.99
N TYR A 47 -14.22 -2.39 -3.96
CA TYR A 47 -15.06 -1.38 -4.61
C TYR A 47 -16.09 -0.78 -3.64
N ASP A 48 -16.32 -1.39 -2.49
CA ASP A 48 -17.26 -0.89 -1.48
C ASP A 48 -16.57 0.06 -0.49
N ASP A 49 -17.30 1.08 -0.06
CA ASP A 49 -16.80 2.15 0.80
C ASP A 49 -16.28 1.62 2.15
N GLU A 50 -16.88 0.55 2.68
CA GLU A 50 -16.50 -0.02 3.98
C GLU A 50 -15.13 -0.70 3.91
N ALA A 51 -14.92 -1.57 2.92
CA ALA A 51 -13.64 -2.23 2.72
C ALA A 51 -12.53 -1.23 2.36
N LEU A 52 -12.83 -0.21 1.56
CA LEU A 52 -11.87 0.86 1.24
C LEU A 52 -11.50 1.69 2.47
N ALA A 53 -12.48 2.03 3.32
CA ALA A 53 -12.22 2.76 4.56
C ALA A 53 -11.39 1.93 5.55
N GLU A 54 -11.67 0.63 5.69
CA GLU A 54 -10.91 -0.27 6.54
C GLU A 54 -9.47 -0.44 6.02
N LEU A 55 -9.30 -0.71 4.71
CA LEU A 55 -8.00 -0.85 4.08
C LEU A 55 -7.16 0.43 4.23
N ARG A 56 -7.76 1.61 4.00
CA ARG A 56 -7.11 2.91 4.24
C ARG A 56 -6.59 2.97 5.67
N ARG A 57 -7.47 2.79 6.66
CA ARG A 57 -7.11 2.89 8.08
C ARG A 57 -5.94 1.97 8.42
N LEU A 58 -5.98 0.72 7.98
CA LEU A 58 -4.97 -0.31 8.25
C LEU A 58 -3.63 -0.03 7.57
N THR A 59 -3.62 0.66 6.43
CA THR A 59 -2.41 0.88 5.62
C THR A 59 -1.86 2.30 5.69
N THR A 60 -2.53 3.23 6.37
CA THR A 60 -2.05 4.61 6.56
C THR A 60 -1.82 5.00 8.01
N THR A 61 -2.27 4.20 8.98
CA THR A 61 -2.09 4.49 10.40
C THR A 61 -0.87 3.74 10.93
N GLY A 62 0.09 4.45 11.51
CA GLY A 62 1.33 3.85 11.99
C GLY A 62 2.44 4.88 12.22
N VAL A 63 3.69 4.40 12.20
CA VAL A 63 4.89 5.24 12.37
C VAL A 63 5.81 5.05 11.17
N PHE A 64 6.13 6.17 10.51
CA PHE A 64 7.14 6.18 9.44
C PHE A 64 8.55 6.07 10.03
N GLN A 65 9.32 5.11 9.53
CA GLN A 65 10.62 4.75 10.09
C GLN A 65 11.79 5.55 9.51
N ASP A 66 11.55 6.34 8.47
CA ASP A 66 12.61 7.00 7.68
C ASP A 66 13.66 5.99 7.21
N ASP A 67 13.28 4.74 6.95
CA ASP A 67 14.11 3.69 6.38
C ASP A 67 13.28 2.78 5.47
N ILE A 68 13.95 1.94 4.67
CA ILE A 68 13.28 0.96 3.82
C ILE A 68 13.65 -0.46 4.19
N CYS A 69 12.65 -1.33 4.19
CA CYS A 69 12.90 -2.74 4.06
C CYS A 69 13.52 -3.04 2.69
N ARG A 70 14.49 -3.97 2.68
CA ARG A 70 15.21 -4.40 1.47
C ARG A 70 14.58 -5.61 0.80
N CYS A 71 13.57 -6.24 1.42
CA CYS A 71 12.81 -7.29 0.76
C CYS A 71 11.91 -6.68 -0.32
N HIS A 72 11.52 -7.49 -1.30
CA HIS A 72 10.58 -7.05 -2.32
C HIS A 72 9.19 -6.85 -1.73
N GLY A 73 8.78 -7.64 -0.73
CA GLY A 73 7.42 -7.64 -0.21
C GLY A 73 6.59 -8.78 -0.82
N SER A 74 5.48 -9.12 -0.17
CA SER A 74 4.64 -10.28 -0.51
C SER A 74 3.50 -9.92 -1.47
N VAL A 75 2.86 -8.77 -1.24
CA VAL A 75 1.74 -8.25 -2.03
C VAL A 75 1.86 -6.73 -2.18
N THR A 76 1.18 -6.17 -3.18
CA THR A 76 1.10 -4.73 -3.39
C THR A 76 -0.37 -4.30 -3.42
N VAL A 77 -0.71 -3.28 -2.64
CA VAL A 77 -1.98 -2.54 -2.78
C VAL A 77 -1.78 -1.50 -3.88
N ALA A 78 -2.64 -1.50 -4.90
CA ALA A 78 -2.69 -0.47 -5.93
C ALA A 78 -4.03 0.27 -5.83
N LEU A 79 -3.98 1.60 -5.84
CA LEU A 79 -5.11 2.49 -5.71
C LEU A 79 -5.52 3.02 -7.08
N LEU A 80 -6.82 3.04 -7.33
CA LEU A 80 -7.43 3.44 -8.59
C LEU A 80 -8.43 4.58 -8.37
N ASP A 81 -8.48 5.53 -9.30
CA ASP A 81 -9.50 6.58 -9.30
C ASP A 81 -10.83 6.14 -9.96
N ALA A 82 -11.79 7.06 -10.05
CA ALA A 82 -13.10 6.85 -10.66
C ALA A 82 -13.07 6.36 -12.12
N THR A 83 -11.96 6.59 -12.83
CA THR A 83 -11.78 6.15 -14.22
C THR A 83 -11.09 4.80 -14.31
N GLY A 84 -10.72 4.21 -13.16
CA GLY A 84 -9.88 3.02 -13.06
C GLY A 84 -8.40 3.31 -13.29
N ALA A 85 -7.98 4.57 -13.28
CA ALA A 85 -6.58 4.93 -13.48
C ALA A 85 -5.77 4.74 -12.19
N PHE A 86 -4.55 4.21 -12.33
CA PHE A 86 -3.61 4.05 -11.22
C PHE A 86 -3.16 5.40 -10.65
N ILE A 87 -3.33 5.58 -9.34
CA ILE A 87 -2.98 6.81 -8.63
C ILE A 87 -1.98 6.63 -7.48
N GLY A 88 -1.66 5.38 -7.10
CA GLY A 88 -0.59 5.09 -6.16
C GLY A 88 -0.53 3.63 -5.73
N SER A 89 0.58 3.23 -5.12
CA SER A 89 0.77 1.87 -4.61
C SER A 89 1.54 1.79 -3.29
N GLY A 90 1.26 0.74 -2.52
CA GLY A 90 1.95 0.39 -1.30
C GLY A 90 2.25 -1.10 -1.21
N SER A 91 3.52 -1.46 -1.07
CA SER A 91 3.95 -2.86 -0.94
C SER A 91 3.96 -3.29 0.52
N HIS A 92 3.46 -4.49 0.82
CA HIS A 92 3.50 -5.09 2.15
C HIS A 92 4.81 -5.83 2.39
N HIS A 93 5.48 -5.51 3.50
CA HIS A 93 6.80 -6.05 3.85
C HIS A 93 6.78 -6.64 5.25
N GLY A 94 7.42 -7.81 5.41
CA GLY A 94 7.75 -8.38 6.72
C GLY A 94 6.57 -8.72 7.64
N GLY A 95 5.33 -8.67 7.13
CA GLY A 95 4.12 -8.89 7.92
C GLY A 95 3.59 -7.63 8.60
N THR A 96 4.41 -6.59 8.76
CA THR A 96 4.11 -5.44 9.64
C THR A 96 4.16 -4.08 8.95
N ASP A 97 4.75 -4.00 7.76
CA ASP A 97 5.09 -2.71 7.16
C ASP A 97 4.41 -2.51 5.80
N ILE A 98 4.10 -1.26 5.48
CA ILE A 98 3.75 -0.83 4.12
C ILE A 98 4.79 0.18 3.62
N SER A 99 5.33 -0.05 2.42
CA SER A 99 6.16 0.95 1.73
C SER A 99 5.35 1.58 0.58
N TRP A 100 4.83 2.77 0.84
CA TRP A 100 4.09 3.56 -0.15
C TRP A 100 5.04 4.22 -1.15
N GLU A 101 4.73 4.11 -2.45
CA GLU A 101 5.50 4.68 -3.55
C GLU A 101 7.01 4.56 -3.30
N ARG A 102 7.47 3.33 -3.04
CA ARG A 102 8.80 3.06 -2.48
C ARG A 102 9.94 3.73 -3.25
N ALA A 103 9.84 3.78 -4.58
CA ALA A 103 10.81 4.45 -5.44
C ALA A 103 10.87 5.97 -5.24
N ARG A 104 9.74 6.59 -4.87
CA ARG A 104 9.60 8.01 -4.59
C ARG A 104 10.03 8.35 -3.17
N PHE A 105 9.43 7.70 -2.16
CA PHE A 105 9.59 8.13 -0.76
C PHE A 105 10.70 7.41 -0.02
N ARG A 106 11.03 6.17 -0.40
CA ARG A 106 12.03 5.35 0.27
C ARG A 106 11.85 5.36 1.81
N ASN A 107 10.63 5.06 2.24
CA ASN A 107 10.24 5.01 3.64
C ASN A 107 9.26 3.84 3.86
N ASN A 108 9.23 3.31 5.08
CA ASN A 108 8.32 2.28 5.54
C ASN A 108 7.40 2.86 6.62
N LEU A 109 6.12 2.58 6.49
CA LEU A 109 5.15 2.71 7.57
C LEU A 109 5.10 1.39 8.33
N GLU A 110 5.55 1.38 9.59
CA GLU A 110 5.19 0.31 10.52
C GLU A 110 3.72 0.52 10.90
N VAL A 111 2.83 -0.38 10.48
CA VAL A 111 1.40 -0.18 10.67
C VAL A 111 1.01 -0.35 12.14
N ALA A 112 0.03 0.43 12.60
CA ALA A 112 -0.40 0.39 14.00
C ALA A 112 -1.11 -0.92 14.39
N ASP A 113 -1.68 -1.63 13.41
CA ASP A 113 -2.42 -2.88 13.61
C ASP A 113 -2.06 -3.92 12.55
N PRO A 114 -0.87 -4.56 12.66
CA PRO A 114 -0.42 -5.56 11.69
C PRO A 114 -1.35 -6.76 11.60
N GLN A 115 -1.88 -7.24 12.74
CA GLN A 115 -2.77 -8.39 12.76
C GLN A 115 -4.10 -8.05 12.08
N GLY A 116 -4.67 -6.87 12.35
CA GLY A 116 -5.88 -6.42 11.66
C GLY A 116 -5.70 -6.31 10.14
N LEU A 117 -4.51 -5.89 9.68
CA LEU A 117 -4.18 -5.90 8.25
C LEU A 117 -4.14 -7.32 7.68
N LEU A 118 -3.49 -8.26 8.37
CA LEU A 118 -3.43 -9.66 7.94
C LEU A 118 -4.82 -10.30 7.93
N ASP A 119 -5.61 -10.09 8.97
CA ASP A 119 -6.98 -10.61 9.07
C ASP A 119 -7.88 -10.02 7.98
N PHE A 120 -7.72 -8.72 7.66
CA PHE A 120 -8.41 -8.09 6.53
C PHE A 120 -8.04 -8.77 5.21
N LEU A 121 -6.75 -8.94 4.94
CA LEU A 121 -6.28 -9.59 3.72
C LEU A 121 -6.79 -11.04 3.60
N ASP A 122 -6.73 -11.81 4.68
CA ASP A 122 -7.19 -13.20 4.72
C ASP A 122 -8.71 -13.32 4.50
N ARG A 123 -9.52 -12.45 5.13
CA ARG A 123 -10.98 -12.39 4.88
C ARG A 123 -11.33 -12.15 3.41
N HIS A 124 -10.45 -11.49 2.67
CA HIS A 124 -10.61 -11.20 1.24
C HIS A 124 -9.84 -12.18 0.33
N GLY A 125 -9.39 -13.32 0.85
CA GLY A 125 -8.77 -14.40 0.07
C GLY A 125 -7.31 -14.14 -0.31
N VAL A 126 -6.68 -13.11 0.26
CA VAL A 126 -5.26 -12.82 0.08
C VAL A 126 -4.48 -13.61 1.12
N HIS A 127 -4.07 -14.81 0.75
CA HIS A 127 -3.23 -15.66 1.59
C HIS A 127 -1.74 -15.40 1.29
N GLY A 128 -0.98 -15.16 2.35
CA GLY A 128 0.48 -14.98 2.33
C GLY A 128 1.20 -16.11 3.04
#